data_AF-A0AAW7XQH6-F1
#
_entry.id   AF-A0AAW7XQH6-F1
#
_cell.length_a   1.000
_cell.length_b   1.000
_cell.length_c   1.000
_cell.angle_alpha   90.00
_cell.angle_beta   90.00
_cell.angle_gamma   90.00
#
_symmetry.space_group_name_H-M   'P 1'
#
loop_
_entity.id
_entity.type
_entity.pdbx_description
1 polymer ?
#
loop_
_entity_poly.entity_id
_entity_poly.type
_entity_poly.pdbx_seq_one_letter_code
_entity_poly.pdbx_strand_id
1 'polypeptide(L)'
;MDTTRRGFLGAIGQVTIGAAASVAGASQSAEAAEEGHVPHWGMVVDLRKCIGCQACTVACIMENAVPEDAFRTHVSVYELVKDGQDPAMVMLPRLCNHCDDPPCLPVCPVEATFKAENGEVLVDASKCVGCAYCVQACPYDARFINHETQVADKCTFCFHRTQHGLLPACVETCVGGARNFGDLNDPDSEVSIMLRENEVSVLRPEMHTNPNVYYIGLDDVLDGRVAGDSAYHPEMTGQAHAHGEGL
;
A
#
# COMPACT_ATOMS: atom_id res chain seq x y z
N MET A 1 19.18 66.56 -11.15
CA MET A 1 20.55 67.06 -11.36
C MET A 1 21.27 67.04 -10.03
N ASP A 2 22.27 66.21 -9.74
CA ASP A 2 22.80 65.02 -10.38
C ASP A 2 23.79 64.42 -9.36
N THR A 3 23.68 63.11 -9.11
CA THR A 3 24.76 62.13 -8.86
C THR A 3 25.86 62.45 -7.81
N THR A 4 26.25 61.56 -6.90
CA THR A 4 26.63 60.16 -7.16
C THR A 4 26.57 59.31 -5.89
N ARG A 5 25.90 58.15 -6.03
CA ARG A 5 25.80 56.99 -5.12
C ARG A 5 27.13 56.26 -4.84
N ARG A 6 28.27 56.94 -4.87
CA ARG A 6 29.61 56.32 -4.80
C ARG A 6 30.25 56.26 -3.40
N GLY A 7 29.62 56.84 -2.37
CA GLY A 7 30.17 56.79 -1.00
C GLY A 7 29.69 55.62 -0.14
N PHE A 8 28.56 54.99 -0.49
CA PHE A 8 27.87 54.06 0.40
C PHE A 8 28.12 52.57 0.09
N LEU A 9 28.82 52.26 -1.00
CA LEU A 9 29.20 50.88 -1.38
C LEU A 9 30.57 50.44 -0.84
N GLY A 10 31.22 51.25 0.02
CA GLY A 10 32.57 50.98 0.54
C GLY A 10 32.65 50.11 1.79
N ALA A 11 31.54 49.59 2.33
CA ALA A 11 31.51 48.99 3.67
C ALA A 11 30.96 47.55 3.75
N ILE A 12 30.81 46.82 2.64
CA ILE A 12 30.40 45.39 2.65
C ILE A 12 31.34 44.55 1.79
N GLY A 13 32.63 44.87 1.84
CA GLY A 13 33.71 44.05 1.30
C GLY A 13 34.60 43.59 2.44
N GLN A 14 34.17 42.56 3.17
CA GLN A 14 34.99 41.60 3.95
C GLN A 14 34.09 40.79 4.88
N VAL A 15 33.34 39.84 4.31
CA VAL A 15 33.03 38.59 5.01
C VAL A 15 33.62 37.48 4.16
N THR A 16 34.68 36.92 4.74
CA THR A 16 35.44 35.72 4.41
C THR A 16 34.73 34.72 3.51
N ILE A 17 35.46 34.32 2.46
CA ILE A 17 35.30 33.12 1.65
C ILE A 17 34.68 32.00 2.49
N GLY A 18 33.40 31.74 2.23
CA GLY A 18 32.69 30.63 2.84
C GLY A 18 33.42 29.35 2.50
N ALA A 19 33.78 28.59 3.53
CA ALA A 19 34.05 27.18 3.37
C ALA A 19 32.75 26.54 2.84
N ALA A 20 32.68 26.36 1.53
CA ALA A 20 31.77 25.42 0.91
C ALA A 20 32.20 24.03 1.40
N ALA A 21 31.73 23.64 2.57
CA ALA A 21 31.67 22.25 2.96
C ALA A 21 30.73 21.58 1.96
N SER A 22 31.33 20.84 1.03
CA SER A 22 30.67 19.94 0.13
C SER A 22 29.74 19.03 0.92
N VAL A 23 28.43 19.23 0.77
CA VAL A 23 27.42 18.20 0.99
C VAL A 23 27.57 17.15 -0.13
N ALA A 24 28.70 16.43 -0.10
CA ALA A 24 28.89 15.21 -0.87
C ALA A 24 28.29 14.09 -0.04
N GLY A 25 27.02 13.78 -0.27
CA GLY A 25 26.33 12.71 0.45
C GLY A 25 24.81 12.74 0.32
N ALA A 26 24.29 12.87 -0.89
CA ALA A 26 22.89 12.54 -1.24
C ALA A 26 22.67 12.69 -2.76
N SER A 27 23.38 11.90 -3.57
CA SER A 27 23.05 11.80 -5.02
C SER A 27 23.64 10.58 -5.71
N GLN A 28 23.87 9.46 -5.00
CA GLN A 28 24.26 8.19 -5.62
C GLN A 28 23.27 7.10 -5.18
N SER A 29 22.06 7.19 -5.73
CA SER A 29 21.13 6.04 -5.81
C SER A 29 20.29 6.12 -7.09
N ALA A 30 20.80 6.84 -8.09
CA ALA A 30 20.25 6.89 -9.43
C ALA A 30 21.34 6.48 -10.42
N GLU A 31 22.01 5.36 -10.14
CA GLU A 31 22.85 4.70 -11.13
C GLU A 31 21.99 3.69 -11.88
N ALA A 32 21.72 4.05 -13.14
CA ALA A 32 21.37 3.20 -14.26
C ALA A 32 20.35 2.08 -13.99
N ALA A 33 19.09 2.32 -14.36
CA ALA A 33 18.24 1.22 -14.79
C ALA A 33 18.98 0.48 -15.93
N GLU A 34 19.38 -0.77 -15.69
CA GLU A 34 19.92 -1.63 -16.74
C GLU A 34 18.90 -1.67 -17.89
N GLU A 35 19.36 -1.44 -19.13
CA GLU A 35 18.52 -1.60 -20.32
C GLU A 35 17.98 -3.05 -20.36
N GLY A 36 16.69 -3.22 -20.07
CA GLY A 36 16.00 -4.50 -20.09
C GLY A 36 15.59 -5.08 -18.74
N HIS A 37 15.91 -4.41 -17.62
CA HIS A 37 15.43 -4.83 -16.31
C HIS A 37 13.94 -4.53 -16.14
N VAL A 38 13.14 -5.57 -15.86
CA VAL A 38 11.72 -5.42 -15.55
C VAL A 38 11.52 -5.66 -14.05
N PRO A 39 11.07 -4.65 -13.29
CA PRO A 39 10.93 -4.79 -11.85
C PRO A 39 9.80 -5.75 -11.52
N HIS A 40 9.92 -6.53 -10.45
CA HIS A 40 8.79 -7.25 -9.85
C HIS A 40 8.35 -6.50 -8.59
N TRP A 41 7.27 -5.72 -8.69
CA TRP A 41 6.85 -4.86 -7.59
C TRP A 41 6.29 -5.63 -6.39
N GLY A 42 6.80 -5.32 -5.20
CA GLY A 42 6.31 -5.84 -3.93
C GLY A 42 6.20 -4.75 -2.86
N MET A 43 5.46 -5.07 -1.80
CA MET A 43 5.31 -4.19 -0.63
C MET A 43 5.58 -4.95 0.67
N VAL A 44 6.34 -4.34 1.57
CA VAL A 44 6.49 -4.80 2.96
C VAL A 44 5.79 -3.80 3.89
N VAL A 45 4.86 -4.32 4.70
CA VAL A 45 4.13 -3.56 5.72
C VAL A 45 4.67 -3.94 7.10
N ASP A 46 5.42 -3.04 7.73
CA ASP A 46 5.91 -3.18 9.10
C ASP A 46 4.85 -2.72 10.11
N LEU A 47 4.11 -3.68 10.68
CA LEU A 47 3.02 -3.40 11.62
C LEU A 47 3.51 -2.80 12.93
N ARG A 48 4.78 -3.01 13.30
CA ARG A 48 5.41 -2.40 14.49
C ARG A 48 5.50 -0.88 14.37
N LYS A 49 5.45 -0.35 13.14
CA LYS A 49 5.52 1.08 12.82
C LYS A 49 4.17 1.70 12.45
N CYS A 50 3.12 0.90 12.29
CA CYS A 50 1.82 1.41 11.88
C CYS A 50 1.07 2.04 13.06
N ILE A 51 0.91 3.35 13.02
CA ILE A 51 0.18 4.10 14.05
C ILE A 51 -1.32 4.31 13.76
N GLY A 52 -1.84 3.69 12.69
CA GLY A 52 -3.28 3.78 12.37
C GLY A 52 -3.77 5.16 11.91
N CYS A 53 -2.90 6.06 11.45
CA CYS A 53 -3.26 7.46 11.14
C CYS A 53 -4.18 7.66 9.92
N GLN A 54 -4.50 6.60 9.16
CA GLN A 54 -5.31 6.63 7.93
C GLN A 54 -4.79 7.53 6.79
N ALA A 55 -3.58 8.11 6.90
CA ALA A 55 -2.99 8.93 5.84
C ALA A 55 -2.89 8.15 4.51
N CYS A 56 -2.50 6.88 4.58
CA CYS A 56 -2.43 6.00 3.41
C CYS A 56 -3.79 5.76 2.72
N THR A 57 -4.87 5.69 3.50
CA THR A 57 -6.24 5.55 3.01
C THR A 57 -6.65 6.81 2.25
N VAL A 58 -6.50 7.98 2.88
CA VAL A 58 -6.88 9.28 2.30
C VAL A 58 -6.05 9.60 1.06
N ALA A 59 -4.73 9.41 1.10
CA ALA A 59 -3.87 9.64 -0.06
C ALA A 59 -4.25 8.73 -1.23
N CYS A 60 -4.60 7.47 -0.96
CA CYS A 60 -5.04 6.57 -2.02
C CYS A 60 -6.35 7.02 -2.66
N ILE A 61 -7.31 7.50 -1.86
CA ILE A 61 -8.58 8.07 -2.35
C ILE A 61 -8.31 9.26 -3.27
N MET A 62 -7.52 10.24 -2.79
CA MET A 62 -7.21 11.46 -3.54
C MET A 62 -6.43 11.18 -4.82
N GLU A 63 -5.41 10.34 -4.75
CA GLU A 63 -4.54 10.03 -5.90
C GLU A 63 -5.28 9.28 -7.01
N ASN A 64 -6.21 8.39 -6.64
CA ASN A 64 -6.85 7.47 -7.57
C ASN A 64 -8.33 7.78 -7.85
N ALA A 65 -8.84 8.89 -7.31
CA ALA A 65 -10.27 9.24 -7.37
C ALA A 65 -11.17 8.06 -6.98
N VAL A 66 -10.87 7.42 -5.85
CA VAL A 66 -11.67 6.30 -5.34
C VAL A 66 -13.04 6.85 -4.92
N PRO A 67 -14.16 6.25 -5.36
CA PRO A 67 -15.49 6.76 -5.07
C PRO A 67 -15.86 6.57 -3.60
N GLU A 68 -16.87 7.29 -3.13
CA GLU A 68 -17.04 7.56 -1.69
C GLU A 68 -17.08 6.32 -0.79
N ASP A 69 -17.96 5.35 -0.93
CA ASP A 69 -18.09 4.21 -0.02
C ASP A 69 -17.07 3.07 -0.25
N ALA A 70 -15.95 3.34 -0.91
CA ALA A 70 -14.99 2.33 -1.32
C ALA A 70 -13.54 2.66 -0.92
N PHE A 71 -12.72 1.60 -0.81
CA PHE A 71 -11.32 1.73 -0.43
C PHE A 71 -10.46 0.80 -1.29
N ARG A 72 -9.43 1.37 -1.93
CA ARG A 72 -8.33 0.57 -2.51
C ARG A 72 -7.34 0.11 -1.44
N THR A 73 -7.30 0.82 -0.30
CA THR A 73 -6.58 0.40 0.91
C THR A 73 -7.22 1.03 2.14
N HIS A 74 -7.23 0.32 3.26
CA HIS A 74 -7.76 0.79 4.54
C HIS A 74 -6.91 0.24 5.68
N VAL A 75 -6.97 0.87 6.85
CA VAL A 75 -6.33 0.36 8.07
C VAL A 75 -7.42 -0.10 9.04
N SER A 76 -7.51 -1.41 9.27
CA SER A 76 -8.38 -1.99 10.29
C SER A 76 -7.68 -1.94 11.64
N VAL A 77 -8.46 -1.70 12.69
CA VAL A 77 -7.97 -1.63 14.07
C VAL A 77 -8.55 -2.82 14.82
N TYR A 78 -7.67 -3.62 15.43
CA TYR A 78 -8.03 -4.80 16.19
C TYR A 78 -7.54 -4.65 17.63
N GLU A 79 -8.35 -5.10 18.58
CA GLU A 79 -7.88 -5.39 19.93
C GLU A 79 -7.50 -6.86 19.98
N LEU A 80 -6.25 -7.14 20.33
CA LEU A 80 -5.76 -8.50 20.55
C LEU A 80 -5.70 -8.76 22.05
N VAL A 81 -6.44 -9.78 22.48
CA VAL A 81 -6.41 -10.30 23.85
C VAL A 81 -5.77 -11.68 23.81
N LYS A 82 -4.64 -11.83 24.49
CA LYS A 82 -3.92 -13.10 24.61
C LYS A 82 -3.81 -13.51 26.07
N ASP A 83 -3.91 -14.81 26.32
CA ASP A 83 -3.86 -15.35 27.69
C ASP A 83 -2.59 -14.91 28.43
N GLY A 84 -2.77 -14.24 29.56
CA GLY A 84 -1.68 -13.75 30.40
C GLY A 84 -0.95 -12.52 29.86
N GLN A 85 -1.49 -11.83 28.85
CA GLN A 85 -0.97 -10.55 28.33
C GLN A 85 -2.03 -9.46 28.43
N ASP A 86 -1.58 -8.22 28.63
CA ASP A 86 -2.47 -7.06 28.54
C ASP A 86 -2.99 -6.90 27.10
N PRO A 87 -4.24 -6.46 26.90
CA PRO A 87 -4.78 -6.19 25.58
C PRO A 87 -3.91 -5.22 24.78
N ALA A 88 -3.69 -5.52 23.51
CA ALA A 88 -2.90 -4.69 22.61
C ALA A 88 -3.73 -4.27 21.39
N MET A 89 -3.59 -3.01 21.01
CA MET A 89 -4.21 -2.50 19.77
C MET A 89 -3.26 -2.75 18.59
N VAL A 90 -3.74 -3.45 17.57
CA VAL A 90 -3.01 -3.72 16.33
C VAL A 90 -3.67 -3.03 15.16
N MET A 91 -2.85 -2.31 14.40
CA MET A 91 -3.26 -1.61 13.19
C MET A 91 -2.89 -2.47 12.00
N LEU A 92 -3.86 -2.94 11.21
CA LEU A 92 -3.64 -3.81 10.05
C LEU A 92 -4.04 -3.09 8.75
N PRO A 93 -3.06 -2.51 8.03
CA PRO A 93 -3.27 -1.97 6.69
C PRO A 93 -3.52 -3.11 5.69
N ARG A 94 -4.65 -3.07 4.99
CA ARG A 94 -5.02 -4.05 3.95
C ARG A 94 -5.17 -3.37 2.60
N LEU A 95 -4.82 -4.09 1.55
CA LEU A 95 -4.91 -3.67 0.14
C LEU A 95 -4.90 -4.93 -0.76
N CYS A 96 -4.94 -4.74 -2.08
CA CYS A 96 -4.71 -5.85 -3.00
C CYS A 96 -3.27 -6.38 -2.85
N ASN A 97 -3.12 -7.70 -2.75
CA ASN A 97 -1.83 -8.34 -2.58
C ASN A 97 -1.05 -8.57 -3.88
N HIS A 98 -1.58 -8.14 -5.04
CA HIS A 98 -0.94 -8.29 -6.36
C HIS A 98 -0.35 -9.69 -6.59
N CYS A 99 -1.17 -10.71 -6.31
CA CYS A 99 -0.77 -12.11 -6.21
C CYS A 99 -0.09 -12.66 -7.47
N ASP A 100 0.85 -13.57 -7.28
CA ASP A 100 1.50 -14.30 -8.38
C ASP A 100 0.58 -15.34 -9.02
N ASP A 101 -0.26 -15.97 -8.20
CA ASP A 101 -1.35 -16.86 -8.60
C ASP A 101 -2.71 -16.23 -8.25
N PRO A 102 -3.12 -15.18 -8.98
CA PRO A 102 -4.30 -14.40 -8.62
C PRO A 102 -5.60 -15.16 -8.97
N PRO A 103 -6.42 -15.54 -7.97
CA PRO A 103 -7.69 -16.26 -8.24
C PRO A 103 -8.72 -15.40 -8.99
N CYS A 104 -8.51 -14.08 -8.98
CA CYS A 104 -9.35 -13.11 -9.67
C CYS A 104 -9.15 -13.07 -11.20
N LEU A 105 -8.04 -13.58 -11.74
CA LEU A 105 -7.78 -13.65 -13.18
C LEU A 105 -8.62 -14.71 -13.91
N PRO A 106 -8.54 -16.01 -13.57
CA PRO A 106 -9.20 -17.07 -14.33
C PRO A 106 -10.73 -17.00 -14.27
N VAL A 107 -11.30 -16.28 -13.28
CA VAL A 107 -12.75 -16.09 -13.15
C VAL A 107 -13.30 -14.95 -14.02
N CYS A 108 -12.45 -14.16 -14.67
CA CYS A 108 -12.89 -13.03 -15.49
C CYS A 108 -13.33 -13.49 -16.89
N PRO A 109 -14.63 -13.44 -17.24
CA PRO A 109 -15.13 -14.02 -18.49
C PRO A 109 -14.72 -13.26 -19.75
N VAL A 110 -14.21 -12.03 -19.59
CA VAL A 110 -13.83 -11.11 -20.67
C VAL A 110 -12.35 -10.72 -20.61
N GLU A 111 -11.57 -11.42 -19.77
CA GLU A 111 -10.12 -11.22 -19.63
C GLU A 111 -9.74 -9.74 -19.36
N ALA A 112 -10.62 -9.03 -18.64
CA ALA A 112 -10.39 -7.64 -18.27
C ALA A 112 -9.36 -7.52 -17.15
N THR A 113 -9.23 -8.50 -16.26
CA THR A 113 -8.15 -8.51 -15.26
C THR A 113 -6.97 -9.34 -15.76
N PHE A 114 -5.78 -8.79 -15.61
CA PHE A 114 -4.55 -9.35 -16.17
C PHE A 114 -3.37 -9.07 -15.22
N LYS A 115 -2.24 -9.75 -15.43
CA LYS A 115 -0.99 -9.49 -14.72
C LYS A 115 -0.02 -8.82 -15.69
N ALA A 116 0.49 -7.65 -15.31
CA ALA A 116 1.52 -6.95 -16.07
C ALA A 116 2.88 -7.66 -15.89
N GLU A 117 3.81 -7.35 -16.78
CA GLU A 117 5.15 -7.95 -16.77
C GLU A 117 5.90 -7.68 -15.45
N ASN A 118 5.62 -6.52 -14.85
CA ASN A 118 6.22 -6.10 -13.59
C ASN A 118 5.55 -6.68 -12.33
N GLY A 119 4.74 -7.72 -12.48
CA GLY A 119 4.04 -8.40 -11.40
C GLY A 119 2.69 -7.79 -11.00
N GLU A 120 2.38 -6.57 -11.44
CA GLU A 120 1.16 -5.90 -11.02
C GLU A 120 -0.08 -6.57 -11.63
N VAL A 121 -0.97 -7.09 -10.78
CA VAL A 121 -2.33 -7.47 -11.21
C VAL A 121 -3.12 -6.19 -11.48
N LEU A 122 -3.74 -6.03 -12.66
CA LEU A 122 -4.47 -4.83 -13.10
C LEU A 122 -5.86 -5.18 -13.68
N VAL A 123 -6.64 -4.15 -14.00
CA VAL A 123 -7.95 -4.25 -14.65
C VAL A 123 -8.02 -3.27 -15.82
N ASP A 124 -8.31 -3.79 -17.00
CA ASP A 124 -8.64 -3.02 -18.20
C ASP A 124 -10.11 -2.60 -18.14
N ALA A 125 -10.34 -1.32 -17.85
CA ALA A 125 -11.66 -0.74 -17.74
C ALA A 125 -12.46 -0.82 -19.05
N SER A 126 -11.79 -0.85 -20.21
CA SER A 126 -12.47 -0.90 -21.51
C SER A 126 -13.09 -2.26 -21.82
N LYS A 127 -12.58 -3.33 -21.19
CA LYS A 127 -13.08 -4.69 -21.34
C LYS A 127 -14.02 -5.12 -20.22
N CYS A 128 -13.91 -4.51 -19.05
CA CYS A 128 -14.65 -4.93 -17.87
C CYS A 128 -16.16 -4.75 -18.05
N VAL A 129 -16.93 -5.80 -17.78
CA VAL A 129 -18.41 -5.80 -17.89
C VAL A 129 -19.11 -5.74 -16.53
N GLY A 130 -18.40 -5.43 -15.45
CA GLY A 130 -19.01 -5.23 -14.12
C GLY A 130 -19.60 -6.48 -13.45
N CYS A 131 -19.29 -7.70 -13.93
CA CYS A 131 -19.92 -8.94 -13.43
C CYS A 131 -19.58 -9.36 -11.98
N ALA A 132 -18.62 -8.68 -11.33
CA ALA A 132 -18.19 -8.92 -9.95
C ALA A 132 -17.64 -10.32 -9.61
N TYR A 133 -17.40 -11.22 -10.57
CA TYR A 133 -16.79 -12.53 -10.28
C TYR A 133 -15.40 -12.42 -9.65
N CYS A 134 -14.58 -11.49 -10.15
CA CYS A 134 -13.27 -11.22 -9.56
C CYS A 134 -13.34 -10.60 -8.14
N VAL A 135 -14.45 -9.95 -7.78
CA VAL A 135 -14.69 -9.44 -6.42
C VAL A 135 -14.90 -10.62 -5.47
N GLN A 136 -15.81 -11.53 -5.82
CA GLN A 136 -16.10 -12.72 -5.01
C GLN A 136 -14.93 -13.70 -4.92
N ALA A 137 -14.11 -13.82 -5.97
CA ALA A 137 -12.96 -14.71 -5.98
C ALA A 137 -11.77 -14.22 -5.16
N CYS A 138 -11.73 -12.94 -4.76
CA CYS A 138 -10.58 -12.38 -4.04
C CYS A 138 -10.65 -12.76 -2.54
N PRO A 139 -9.70 -13.54 -2.00
CA PRO A 139 -9.77 -13.98 -0.59
C PRO A 139 -9.46 -12.86 0.43
N TYR A 140 -9.14 -11.66 -0.07
CA TYR A 140 -8.72 -10.51 0.73
C TYR A 140 -9.79 -9.40 0.78
N ASP A 141 -10.92 -9.60 0.09
CA ASP A 141 -11.94 -8.56 -0.12
C ASP A 141 -11.35 -7.24 -0.68
N ALA A 142 -10.28 -7.37 -1.48
CA ALA A 142 -9.48 -6.22 -1.95
C ALA A 142 -9.97 -5.64 -3.30
N ARG A 143 -11.15 -6.07 -3.75
CA ARG A 143 -11.78 -5.68 -5.02
C ARG A 143 -13.21 -5.25 -4.73
N PHE A 144 -13.71 -4.30 -5.49
CA PHE A 144 -15.11 -3.86 -5.46
C PHE A 144 -15.56 -3.48 -6.88
N ILE A 145 -16.87 -3.30 -7.09
CA ILE A 145 -17.36 -2.64 -8.31
C ILE A 145 -17.45 -1.15 -8.01
N ASN A 146 -16.67 -0.35 -8.74
CA ASN A 146 -16.73 1.10 -8.64
C ASN A 146 -18.09 1.56 -9.18
N HIS A 147 -18.90 2.16 -8.31
CA HIS A 147 -20.29 2.50 -8.63
C HIS A 147 -20.41 3.69 -9.60
N GLU A 148 -19.36 4.50 -9.77
CA GLU A 148 -19.33 5.59 -10.73
C GLU A 148 -19.00 5.08 -12.15
N THR A 149 -18.07 4.13 -12.26
CA THR A 149 -17.57 3.61 -13.55
C THR A 149 -18.20 2.28 -13.98
N GLN A 150 -18.86 1.57 -13.07
CA GLN A 150 -19.40 0.21 -13.24
C GLN A 150 -18.33 -0.84 -13.58
N VAL A 151 -17.08 -0.57 -13.23
CA VAL A 151 -15.91 -1.43 -13.50
C VAL A 151 -15.36 -1.99 -12.18
N ALA A 152 -14.76 -3.17 -12.23
CA ALA A 152 -14.05 -3.73 -11.09
C ALA A 152 -12.81 -2.90 -10.75
N ASP A 153 -12.69 -2.50 -9.49
CA ASP A 153 -11.67 -1.60 -8.98
C ASP A 153 -10.96 -2.22 -7.76
N LYS A 154 -9.69 -1.84 -7.56
CA LYS A 154 -8.78 -2.33 -6.52
C LYS A 154 -7.50 -1.49 -6.48
N CYS A 155 -6.66 -1.69 -5.46
CA CYS A 155 -5.29 -1.18 -5.48
C CYS A 155 -4.56 -1.62 -6.76
N THR A 156 -3.84 -0.69 -7.37
CA THR A 156 -3.05 -0.88 -8.59
C THR A 156 -1.57 -0.68 -8.31
N PHE A 157 -1.11 -0.76 -7.05
CA PHE A 157 0.20 -0.23 -6.63
C PHE A 157 0.52 1.17 -7.17
N CYS A 158 -0.51 1.97 -7.45
CA CYS A 158 -0.37 3.24 -8.17
C CYS A 158 0.45 3.07 -9.46
N PHE A 159 0.08 2.10 -10.31
CA PHE A 159 0.71 1.84 -11.62
C PHE A 159 1.10 3.12 -12.37
N HIS A 160 0.20 4.10 -12.43
CA HIS A 160 0.45 5.38 -13.09
C HIS A 160 1.61 6.21 -12.48
N ARG A 161 1.95 5.99 -11.21
CA ARG A 161 3.11 6.59 -10.52
C ARG A 161 4.38 5.76 -10.73
N THR A 162 4.28 4.44 -10.54
CA THR A 162 5.43 3.53 -10.60
C THR A 162 6.06 3.49 -12.00
N GLN A 163 5.24 3.64 -13.05
CA GLN A 163 5.72 3.81 -14.43
C GLN A 163 6.56 5.09 -14.66
N HIS A 164 6.50 6.04 -13.72
CA HIS A 164 7.30 7.27 -13.75
C HIS A 164 8.36 7.33 -12.64
N GLY A 165 8.70 6.18 -12.04
CA GLY A 165 9.71 6.09 -10.98
C GLY A 165 9.27 6.74 -9.66
N LEU A 166 7.98 6.98 -9.48
CA LEU A 166 7.41 7.52 -8.24
C LEU A 166 6.90 6.39 -7.36
N LEU A 167 7.00 6.58 -6.04
CA LEU A 167 6.42 5.67 -5.06
C LEU A 167 4.88 5.71 -5.09
N PRO A 168 4.20 4.62 -4.70
CA PRO A 168 2.76 4.66 -4.47
C PRO A 168 2.39 5.73 -3.44
N ALA A 169 1.27 6.44 -3.65
CA ALA A 169 0.88 7.54 -2.76
C ALA A 169 0.70 7.11 -1.29
N CYS A 170 0.26 5.87 -1.06
CA CYS A 170 0.10 5.30 0.27
C CYS A 170 1.43 5.05 1.00
N VAL A 171 2.52 4.87 0.25
CA VAL A 171 3.90 4.69 0.75
C VAL A 171 4.50 6.06 1.05
N GLU A 172 4.43 6.99 0.09
CA GLU A 172 4.98 8.34 0.21
C GLU A 172 4.39 9.13 1.40
N THR A 173 3.10 8.95 1.70
CA THR A 173 2.44 9.63 2.83
C THR A 173 2.66 8.94 4.18
N CYS A 174 3.27 7.76 4.22
CA CYS A 174 3.28 6.91 5.41
C CYS A 174 4.11 7.52 6.55
N VAL A 175 3.46 8.25 7.46
CA VAL A 175 4.11 8.96 8.57
C VAL A 175 4.98 8.06 9.46
N GLY A 176 4.53 6.83 9.70
CA GLY A 176 5.28 5.87 10.52
C GLY A 176 6.39 5.13 9.77
N GLY A 177 6.49 5.24 8.45
CA GLY A 177 7.37 4.39 7.63
C GLY A 177 6.99 2.91 7.69
N ALA A 178 5.69 2.63 7.84
CA ALA A 178 5.17 1.27 7.93
C ALA A 178 5.04 0.60 6.55
N ARG A 179 4.78 1.35 5.48
CA ARG A 179 4.66 0.80 4.13
C ARG A 179 5.93 1.07 3.35
N ASN A 180 6.53 0.02 2.81
CA ASN A 180 7.78 0.08 2.05
C ASN A 180 7.54 -0.64 0.73
N PHE A 181 7.92 -0.03 -0.38
CA PHE A 181 7.61 -0.53 -1.72
C PHE A 181 8.87 -0.52 -2.57
N GLY A 182 9.07 -1.57 -3.36
CA GLY A 182 10.26 -1.72 -4.16
C GLY A 182 10.24 -2.97 -5.01
N ASP A 183 11.35 -3.17 -5.71
CA ASP A 183 11.52 -4.25 -6.65
C ASP A 183 12.05 -5.52 -5.96
N LEU A 184 11.28 -6.59 -6.02
CA LEU A 184 11.62 -7.92 -5.47
C LEU A 184 12.71 -8.63 -6.29
N ASN A 185 12.91 -8.25 -7.56
CA ASN A 185 13.99 -8.79 -8.38
C ASN A 185 15.34 -8.12 -8.10
N ASP A 186 15.34 -6.93 -7.47
CA ASP A 186 16.54 -6.24 -7.05
C ASP A 186 16.91 -6.64 -5.61
N PRO A 187 18.00 -7.39 -5.38
CA PRO A 187 18.41 -7.84 -4.04
C PRO A 187 18.86 -6.71 -3.10
N ASP A 188 19.17 -5.54 -3.66
CA ASP A 188 19.61 -4.34 -2.94
C ASP A 188 18.45 -3.35 -2.71
N SER A 189 17.24 -3.66 -3.20
CA SER A 189 16.05 -2.87 -2.90
C SER A 189 15.68 -2.94 -1.42
N GLU A 190 15.08 -1.87 -0.90
CA GLU A 190 14.66 -1.80 0.51
C GLU A 190 13.76 -2.98 0.89
N VAL A 191 12.80 -3.34 0.03
CA VAL A 191 11.89 -4.46 0.30
C VAL A 191 12.64 -5.80 0.32
N SER A 192 13.57 -6.04 -0.61
CA SER A 192 14.36 -7.27 -0.64
C SER A 192 15.27 -7.41 0.58
N ILE A 193 15.85 -6.30 1.06
CA ILE A 193 16.61 -6.28 2.31
C ILE A 193 15.69 -6.59 3.49
N MET A 194 14.54 -5.93 3.59
CA MET A 194 13.59 -6.15 4.69
C MET A 194 13.11 -7.61 4.76
N LEU A 195 12.83 -8.25 3.61
CA LEU A 195 12.42 -9.65 3.52
C LEU A 195 13.53 -10.62 3.97
N ARG A 196 14.80 -10.28 3.76
CA ARG A 196 15.94 -11.10 4.22
C ARG A 196 16.23 -10.95 5.71
N GLU A 197 15.99 -9.77 6.26
CA GLU A 197 16.40 -9.42 7.63
C GLU A 197 15.30 -9.62 8.68
N ASN A 198 14.05 -9.84 8.27
CA ASN A 198 12.92 -9.96 9.18
C ASN A 198 12.13 -11.24 8.93
N GLU A 199 11.52 -11.78 9.98
CA GLU A 199 10.44 -12.74 9.83
C GLU A 199 9.23 -12.03 9.24
N VAL A 200 8.70 -12.59 8.15
CA VAL A 200 7.57 -12.03 7.42
C VAL A 200 6.47 -13.06 7.25
N SER A 201 5.24 -12.58 7.35
CA SER A 201 4.03 -13.34 7.10
C SER A 201 3.28 -12.73 5.93
N VAL A 202 2.33 -13.48 5.38
CA VAL A 202 1.42 -13.01 4.35
C VAL A 202 -0.02 -13.22 4.83
N LEU A 203 -0.96 -12.46 4.25
CA LEU A 203 -2.37 -12.71 4.53
C LEU A 203 -2.85 -13.95 3.77
N ARG A 204 -3.70 -14.73 4.44
CA ARG A 204 -4.39 -15.92 3.96
C ARG A 204 -3.44 -16.93 3.31
N PRO A 205 -2.37 -17.37 4.00
CA PRO A 205 -1.38 -18.30 3.43
C PRO A 205 -2.02 -19.61 2.96
N GLU A 206 -3.13 -20.04 3.57
CA GLU A 206 -3.91 -21.23 3.20
C GLU A 206 -4.59 -21.13 1.83
N MET A 207 -4.67 -19.93 1.24
CA MET A 207 -5.26 -19.73 -0.09
C MET A 207 -4.26 -19.94 -1.24
N HIS A 208 -2.98 -20.13 -0.93
CA HIS A 208 -1.91 -20.45 -1.92
C HIS A 208 -1.86 -19.52 -3.14
N THR A 209 -2.07 -18.21 -2.91
CA THR A 209 -2.10 -17.19 -3.97
C THR A 209 -0.72 -16.62 -4.32
N ASN A 210 0.32 -16.95 -3.56
CA ASN A 210 1.66 -16.36 -3.66
C ASN A 210 1.62 -14.80 -3.68
N PRO A 211 1.19 -14.16 -2.58
CA PRO A 211 1.01 -12.72 -2.52
C PRO A 211 2.34 -11.94 -2.51
N ASN A 212 2.33 -10.74 -3.08
CA ASN A 212 3.46 -9.81 -3.17
C ASN A 212 3.36 -8.65 -2.16
N VAL A 213 2.54 -8.83 -1.12
CA VAL A 213 2.44 -7.94 0.04
C VAL A 213 2.74 -8.75 1.30
N TYR A 214 3.81 -8.37 1.98
CA TYR A 214 4.37 -9.06 3.14
C TYR A 214 4.20 -8.20 4.39
N TYR A 215 4.11 -8.84 5.54
CA TYR A 215 3.86 -8.19 6.82
C TYR A 215 4.92 -8.58 7.85
N ILE A 216 5.50 -7.58 8.51
CA ILE A 216 6.37 -7.79 9.68
C ILE A 216 5.56 -7.55 10.94
N GLY A 217 5.65 -8.48 11.91
CA GLY A 217 4.92 -8.39 13.18
C GLY A 217 3.43 -8.66 13.03
N LEU A 218 3.02 -9.44 12.03
CA LEU A 218 1.65 -9.93 11.90
C LEU A 218 1.41 -11.05 12.91
N ASP A 219 0.36 -10.90 13.70
CA ASP A 219 -0.12 -11.93 14.60
C ASP A 219 -0.82 -13.04 13.81
N ASP A 220 -0.56 -14.31 14.14
CA ASP A 220 -1.17 -15.47 13.46
C ASP A 220 -2.71 -15.41 13.51
N VAL A 221 -3.31 -14.81 14.54
CA VAL A 221 -4.78 -14.65 14.62
C VAL A 221 -5.34 -13.69 13.55
N LEU A 222 -4.47 -12.90 12.92
CA LEU A 222 -4.81 -11.89 11.91
C LEU A 222 -4.39 -12.29 10.49
N ASP A 223 -3.67 -13.40 10.30
CA ASP A 223 -3.25 -13.84 8.97
C ASP A 223 -4.44 -14.38 8.15
N GLY A 224 -5.39 -15.03 8.81
CA GLY A 224 -6.55 -15.69 8.23
C GLY A 224 -7.79 -14.78 8.09
N ARG A 225 -8.96 -15.41 8.01
CA ARG A 225 -10.23 -14.68 8.16
C ARG A 225 -10.38 -14.30 9.64
N VAL A 226 -10.30 -13.00 9.93
CA VAL A 226 -10.45 -12.51 11.31
C VAL A 226 -11.88 -12.76 11.79
N ALA A 227 -12.05 -13.75 12.67
CA ALA A 227 -13.27 -14.00 13.41
C ALA A 227 -13.36 -13.05 14.61
N GLY A 228 -13.48 -11.74 14.32
CA GLY A 228 -13.61 -10.70 15.35
C GLY A 228 -15.06 -10.32 15.56
N ASP A 229 -15.44 -10.10 16.82
CA ASP A 229 -16.69 -9.40 17.14
C ASP A 229 -16.52 -7.89 16.92
N SER A 230 -17.59 -7.20 16.51
CA SER A 230 -17.52 -5.75 16.40
C SER A 230 -17.35 -5.13 17.79
N ALA A 231 -16.40 -4.21 17.93
CA ALA A 231 -16.24 -3.42 19.15
C ALA A 231 -17.54 -2.73 19.61
N TYR A 232 -18.47 -2.51 18.67
CA TYR A 232 -19.85 -2.17 18.97
C TYR A 232 -20.65 -3.44 19.32
N HIS A 233 -20.80 -3.72 20.62
CA HIS A 233 -21.77 -4.69 21.11
C HIS A 233 -23.03 -3.94 21.55
N PRO A 234 -24.10 -3.89 20.74
CA PRO A 234 -25.38 -3.38 21.22
C PRO A 234 -25.93 -4.38 22.23
N GLU A 235 -25.68 -4.17 23.51
CA GLU A 235 -26.33 -4.95 24.56
C GLU A 235 -27.86 -4.75 24.47
N MET A 236 -28.54 -5.78 23.97
CA MET A 236 -29.85 -6.26 24.44
C MET A 236 -31.03 -5.26 24.46
N THR A 237 -31.68 -5.07 23.31
CA THR A 237 -33.16 -5.06 23.26
C THR A 237 -33.61 -6.32 22.56
N GLY A 238 -34.33 -7.17 23.28
CA GLY A 238 -34.52 -8.59 22.96
C GLY A 238 -35.02 -8.94 21.56
N GLN A 239 -34.74 -10.20 21.21
CA GLN A 239 -35.01 -10.92 19.96
C GLN A 239 -33.89 -10.84 18.91
N ALA A 240 -32.91 -11.73 19.10
CA ALA A 240 -32.11 -12.25 18.01
C ALA A 240 -33.05 -12.95 17.00
N HIS A 241 -33.31 -12.32 15.87
CA HIS A 241 -33.71 -13.07 14.69
C HIS A 241 -32.44 -13.65 14.07
N ALA A 242 -32.28 -14.97 14.23
CA ALA A 242 -31.28 -15.74 13.52
C ALA A 242 -31.46 -15.54 12.02
N HIS A 243 -30.54 -14.81 11.38
CA HIS A 243 -30.36 -14.93 9.95
C HIS A 243 -29.53 -16.18 9.71
N GLY A 244 -30.27 -17.25 9.41
CA GLY A 244 -29.74 -18.58 9.19
C GLY A 244 -28.73 -18.64 8.05
N GLU A 245 -27.78 -19.52 8.25
CA GLU A 245 -27.01 -20.18 7.21
C GLU A 245 -27.97 -20.77 6.16
N GLY A 246 -27.69 -20.50 4.88
CA GLY A 246 -28.53 -20.95 3.79
C GLY A 246 -27.83 -20.89 2.45
N LEU A 247 -27.26 -22.05 2.09
CA LEU A 247 -26.73 -22.53 0.80
C LEU A 247 -25.30 -22.13 0.40
#